data_AF-W6KEY7-F1
#
_entry.id   AF-W6KEY7-F1
#
_cell.length_a   1.000
_cell.length_b   1.000
_cell.length_c   1.000
_cell.angle_alpha   90.00
_cell.angle_beta   90.00
_cell.angle_gamma   90.00
#
_symmetry.space_group_name_H-M   'P 1'
#
loop_
_entity.id
_entity.type
_entity.pdbx_description
1 polymer ?
#
loop_
_entity_poly.entity_id
_entity_poly.type
_entity_poly.pdbx_seq_one_letter_code
_entity_poly.pdbx_strand_id
1 'polypeptide(L)'
;MHTLTTRDITPQAIQQQLEYLLKCEEHLTQLKEQRQALQELIEKEESHLTDIKHDVQWRQLMAEVEGIRNEEPLCNDDNEGANSNIARLCIAFEDAIQKFKSSLIQPEDYGSGSGDESVIPYSDTDDYADFTVLEDVIEDALGEVESLLITNSATQSRGVVSMKSSSVSIHAQESFVDSKFSESSNDSRSYSFLHESESSKDQAAARKRDCGDSAEMEKENQQRRVERRRGLLLLLVLSLYVGRIEELCSFAEISDQSDVPSADADEARDSVVVMWQSLLNDSKILTEDERREWANIVSTYLGSPFDTPPLRSII
;
A
#
# COMPACT_ATOMS: atom_id res chain seq x y z
N MET A 1 1.29 -65.00 9.27
CA MET A 1 2.61 -65.62 9.61
C MET A 1 2.84 -66.75 8.64
N HIS A 2 3.79 -66.61 7.71
CA HIS A 2 4.23 -67.74 6.88
C HIS A 2 5.15 -68.62 7.72
N THR A 3 4.82 -69.90 7.85
CA THR A 3 5.67 -70.89 8.50
C THR A 3 6.83 -71.23 7.56
N LEU A 4 8.05 -70.84 7.94
CA LEU A 4 9.29 -71.17 7.23
C LEU A 4 9.41 -72.68 7.02
N THR A 5 9.60 -73.10 5.77
CA THR A 5 9.82 -74.50 5.42
C THR A 5 11.32 -74.81 5.38
N THR A 6 11.68 -76.10 5.42
CA THR A 6 13.08 -76.56 5.37
C THR A 6 13.81 -76.12 4.08
N ARG A 7 13.07 -75.77 3.02
CA ARG A 7 13.61 -75.21 1.78
C ARG A 7 14.01 -73.74 1.92
N ASP A 8 13.31 -72.99 2.75
CA ASP A 8 13.50 -71.53 2.94
C ASP A 8 14.73 -71.20 3.79
N ILE A 9 15.22 -72.18 4.57
CA ILE A 9 16.43 -72.07 5.41
C ILE A 9 17.68 -72.64 4.74
N THR A 10 17.59 -73.03 3.47
CA THR A 10 18.80 -73.46 2.73
C THR A 10 19.70 -72.25 2.47
N PRO A 11 21.05 -72.42 2.48
CA PRO A 11 21.97 -71.32 2.20
C PRO A 11 21.68 -70.60 0.87
N GLN A 12 21.23 -71.36 -0.14
CA GLN A 12 20.88 -70.82 -1.45
C GLN A 12 19.61 -69.96 -1.41
N ALA A 13 18.57 -70.37 -0.68
CA ALA A 13 17.36 -69.56 -0.50
C ALA A 13 17.66 -68.26 0.27
N ILE A 14 18.50 -68.33 1.29
CA ILE A 14 18.96 -67.15 2.05
C ILE A 14 19.74 -66.19 1.13
N GLN A 15 20.67 -66.71 0.33
CA GLN A 15 21.44 -65.91 -0.64
C GLN A 15 20.53 -65.17 -1.63
N GLN A 16 19.54 -65.86 -2.20
CA GLN A 16 18.58 -65.25 -3.12
C GLN A 16 17.77 -64.14 -2.45
N GLN A 17 17.35 -64.35 -1.20
CA GLN A 17 16.59 -63.35 -0.46
C GLN A 17 17.44 -62.12 -0.12
N LEU A 18 18.73 -62.30 0.18
CA LEU A 18 19.67 -61.19 0.39
C LEU A 18 19.93 -60.40 -0.89
N GLU A 19 20.11 -61.07 -2.04
CA GLU A 19 20.22 -60.39 -3.35
C GLU A 19 18.96 -59.60 -3.69
N TYR A 20 17.79 -60.17 -3.39
CA TYR A 20 16.52 -59.48 -3.59
C TYR A 20 16.37 -58.27 -2.65
N LEU A 21 16.80 -58.39 -1.38
CA LEU A 21 16.82 -57.29 -0.41
C LEU A 21 17.71 -56.13 -0.90
N LEU A 22 18.93 -56.43 -1.37
CA LEU A 22 19.83 -55.42 -1.92
C LEU A 22 19.21 -54.68 -3.12
N LYS A 23 18.57 -55.42 -4.05
CA LYS A 23 17.84 -54.81 -5.18
C LYS A 23 16.69 -53.91 -4.71
N CYS A 24 15.97 -54.33 -3.66
CA CYS A 24 14.89 -53.53 -3.10
C CYS A 24 15.42 -52.25 -2.42
N GLU A 25 16.54 -52.33 -1.70
CA GLU A 25 17.20 -51.18 -1.08
C GLU A 25 17.71 -50.17 -2.12
N GLU A 26 18.30 -50.66 -3.20
CA GLU A 26 18.73 -49.82 -4.33
C GLU A 26 17.53 -49.11 -4.97
N HIS A 27 16.46 -49.86 -5.29
CA HIS A 27 15.24 -49.29 -5.86
C HIS A 27 14.58 -48.26 -4.93
N LEU A 28 14.55 -48.52 -3.62
CA LEU A 28 14.02 -47.58 -2.64
C LEU A 28 14.85 -46.29 -2.57
N THR A 29 16.18 -46.40 -2.72
CA THR A 29 17.08 -45.24 -2.77
C THR A 29 16.81 -44.40 -4.02
N GLN A 30 16.70 -45.04 -5.19
CA GLN A 30 16.33 -44.36 -6.45
C GLN A 30 14.97 -43.66 -6.35
N LEU A 31 13.96 -44.31 -5.76
CA LEU A 31 12.65 -43.68 -5.56
C LEU A 31 12.69 -42.47 -4.61
N LYS A 32 13.56 -42.51 -3.57
CA LYS A 32 13.76 -41.36 -2.68
C LYS A 32 14.40 -40.18 -3.40
N GLU A 33 15.42 -40.44 -4.23
CA GLU A 33 16.06 -39.43 -5.06
C GLU A 33 15.07 -38.82 -6.06
N GLN A 34 14.28 -39.65 -6.75
CA GLN A 34 13.24 -39.18 -7.67
C GLN A 34 12.19 -38.32 -6.95
N ARG A 35 11.76 -38.73 -5.76
CA ARG A 35 10.83 -37.93 -4.95
C ARG A 35 11.42 -36.59 -4.56
N GLN A 36 12.70 -36.55 -4.18
CA GLN A 36 13.36 -35.30 -3.84
C GLN A 36 13.49 -34.39 -5.07
N ALA A 37 13.92 -34.92 -6.21
CA ALA A 37 14.01 -34.16 -7.46
C ALA A 37 12.64 -33.60 -7.90
N LEU A 38 11.56 -34.38 -7.74
CA LEU A 38 10.20 -33.90 -8.00
C LEU A 38 9.75 -32.83 -7.01
N GLN A 39 10.12 -32.96 -5.73
CA GLN A 39 9.80 -31.94 -4.71
C GLN A 39 10.49 -30.61 -5.02
N GLU A 40 11.77 -30.64 -5.37
CA GLU A 40 12.53 -29.45 -5.78
C GLU A 40 11.93 -28.81 -7.04
N LEU A 41 11.45 -29.63 -7.99
CA LEU A 41 10.76 -29.14 -9.19
C LEU A 41 9.42 -28.47 -8.85
N ILE A 42 8.63 -29.06 -7.95
CA ILE A 42 7.36 -28.49 -7.49
C ILE A 42 7.62 -27.13 -6.82
N GLU A 43 8.57 -27.05 -5.89
CA GLU A 43 8.91 -25.80 -5.20
C GLU A 43 9.36 -24.72 -6.18
N LYS A 44 10.16 -25.09 -7.19
CA LYS A 44 10.57 -24.18 -8.25
C LYS A 44 9.39 -23.66 -9.07
N GLU A 45 8.48 -24.54 -9.50
CA GLU A 45 7.31 -24.14 -10.28
C GLU A 45 6.30 -23.35 -9.45
N GLU A 46 6.16 -23.65 -8.16
CA GLU A 46 5.35 -22.87 -7.22
C GLU A 46 5.90 -21.44 -7.07
N SER A 47 7.21 -21.29 -6.91
CA SER A 47 7.88 -19.98 -6.89
C SER A 47 7.66 -19.22 -8.20
N HIS A 48 7.83 -19.89 -9.35
CA HIS A 48 7.62 -19.27 -10.65
C HIS A 48 6.16 -18.82 -10.85
N LEU A 49 5.20 -19.62 -10.37
CA LEU A 49 3.78 -19.27 -10.41
C LEU A 49 3.45 -18.09 -9.49
N THR A 50 4.09 -17.98 -8.32
CA THR A 50 3.94 -16.79 -7.47
C THR A 50 4.50 -15.54 -8.15
N ASP A 51 5.66 -15.64 -8.80
CA ASP A 51 6.27 -14.52 -9.52
C ASP A 51 5.38 -14.02 -10.66
N ILE A 52 4.81 -14.94 -11.46
CA ILE A 52 3.88 -14.60 -12.53
C ILE A 52 2.61 -13.94 -11.97
N LYS A 53 2.06 -14.43 -10.85
CA LYS A 53 0.88 -13.84 -10.23
C LYS A 53 1.15 -12.40 -9.80
N HIS A 54 2.32 -12.14 -9.21
CA HIS A 54 2.71 -10.80 -8.81
C HIS A 54 2.89 -9.88 -10.03
N ASP A 55 3.58 -10.33 -11.09
CA ASP A 55 3.73 -9.56 -12.32
C ASP A 55 2.37 -9.21 -12.97
N VAL A 56 1.43 -10.16 -13.01
CA VAL A 56 0.08 -9.91 -13.52
C VAL A 56 -0.66 -8.88 -12.66
N GLN A 57 -0.63 -9.01 -11.33
CA GLN A 57 -1.28 -8.06 -10.43
C GLN A 57 -0.69 -6.65 -10.56
N TRP A 58 0.64 -6.54 -10.64
CA TRP A 58 1.30 -5.24 -10.84
C TRP A 58 0.87 -4.58 -12.14
N ARG A 59 0.83 -5.34 -13.24
CA ARG A 59 0.38 -4.82 -14.55
C ARG A 59 -1.08 -4.40 -14.52
N GLN A 60 -1.94 -5.10 -13.78
CA GLN A 60 -3.34 -4.70 -13.59
C GLN A 60 -3.45 -3.38 -12.85
N LEU A 61 -2.69 -3.19 -11.77
CA LEU A 61 -2.65 -1.94 -11.02
C LEU A 61 -2.15 -0.78 -11.90
N MET A 62 -1.04 -0.97 -12.62
CA MET A 62 -0.52 0.06 -13.52
C MET A 62 -1.48 0.37 -14.68
N ALA A 63 -2.19 -0.63 -15.21
CA ALA A 63 -3.23 -0.41 -16.22
C ALA A 63 -4.41 0.39 -15.65
N GLU A 64 -4.75 0.22 -14.37
CA GLU A 64 -5.78 1.01 -13.71
C GLU A 64 -5.33 2.45 -13.48
N VAL A 65 -4.09 2.65 -13.01
CA VAL A 65 -3.45 3.97 -12.90
C VAL A 65 -3.49 4.69 -14.26
N GLU A 66 -3.08 4.01 -15.32
CA GLU A 66 -3.06 4.57 -16.67
C GLU A 66 -4.47 4.81 -17.22
N GLY A 67 -5.43 3.96 -16.85
CA GLY A 67 -6.85 4.16 -17.14
C GLY A 67 -7.37 5.46 -16.53
N ILE A 68 -7.13 5.69 -15.23
CA ILE A 68 -7.52 6.91 -14.52
C ILE A 68 -6.78 8.12 -15.07
N ARG A 69 -5.47 7.99 -15.34
CA ARG A 69 -4.66 9.05 -15.95
C ARG A 69 -5.24 9.53 -17.27
N ASN A 70 -5.76 8.62 -18.09
CA ASN A 70 -6.32 8.91 -19.41
C ASN A 70 -7.84 9.13 -19.40
N GLU A 71 -8.50 9.19 -18.24
CA GLU A 71 -9.92 9.55 -18.18
C GLU A 71 -10.10 10.96 -18.78
N GLU A 72 -10.68 11.04 -19.98
CA GLU A 72 -11.07 12.32 -20.57
C GLU A 72 -12.11 13.00 -19.67
N PRO A 73 -11.97 14.31 -19.39
CA PRO A 73 -12.97 15.05 -18.63
C PRO A 73 -14.28 15.07 -19.42
N LEU A 74 -15.23 14.22 -19.03
CA LEU A 74 -16.57 14.19 -19.60
C LEU A 74 -17.34 15.46 -19.17
N CYS A 75 -17.28 16.46 -20.05
CA CYS A 75 -18.24 17.56 -20.27
C CYS A 75 -18.33 18.72 -19.26
N ASN A 76 -17.93 19.90 -19.75
CA ASN A 76 -18.73 21.14 -19.90
C ASN A 76 -19.46 21.78 -18.70
N ASP A 77 -19.10 21.51 -17.45
CA ASP A 77 -19.41 22.48 -16.39
C ASP A 77 -18.24 23.47 -16.30
N ASP A 78 -18.56 24.77 -16.28
CA ASP A 78 -17.61 25.89 -16.19
C ASP A 78 -16.78 25.92 -14.88
N ASN A 79 -16.76 24.81 -14.13
CA ASN A 79 -15.80 24.55 -13.05
C ASN A 79 -14.54 23.92 -13.64
N GLU A 80 -13.65 24.82 -14.05
CA GLU A 80 -12.23 24.62 -14.28
C GLU A 80 -11.64 23.55 -13.33
N GLY A 81 -11.10 22.44 -13.88
CA GLY A 81 -10.00 21.73 -13.20
C GLY A 81 -10.14 20.24 -12.85
N ALA A 82 -11.13 19.49 -13.35
CA ALA A 82 -11.20 18.04 -13.14
C ALA A 82 -10.35 17.22 -14.16
N ASN A 83 -9.08 17.60 -14.35
CA ASN A 83 -8.11 16.62 -14.84
C ASN A 83 -7.98 15.53 -13.77
N SER A 84 -7.90 14.25 -14.14
CA SER A 84 -7.77 13.18 -13.16
C SER A 84 -6.59 13.46 -12.21
N ASN A 85 -6.81 13.31 -10.90
CA ASN A 85 -5.83 13.70 -9.88
C ASN A 85 -4.46 13.06 -10.14
N ILE A 86 -4.44 11.84 -10.70
CA ILE A 86 -3.21 11.14 -11.09
C ILE A 86 -2.49 11.85 -12.25
N ALA A 87 -3.20 12.26 -13.31
CA ALA A 87 -2.57 12.99 -14.42
C ALA A 87 -2.00 14.33 -13.96
N ARG A 88 -2.74 15.06 -13.12
CA ARG A 88 -2.28 16.31 -12.50
C ARG A 88 -1.02 16.08 -11.66
N LEU A 89 -1.02 15.04 -10.82
CA LEU A 89 0.13 14.66 -10.00
C LEU A 89 1.37 14.40 -10.87
N CYS A 90 1.25 13.57 -11.91
CA CYS A 90 2.37 13.25 -12.80
C CYS A 90 2.95 14.51 -13.45
N ILE A 91 2.08 15.40 -13.96
CA ILE A 91 2.52 16.65 -14.60
C ILE A 91 3.19 17.58 -13.58
N ALA A 92 2.60 17.74 -12.40
CA ALA A 92 3.14 18.57 -11.33
C ALA A 92 4.51 18.07 -10.85
N PHE A 93 4.67 16.75 -10.68
CA PHE A 93 5.95 16.15 -10.33
C PHE A 93 7.00 16.33 -11.42
N GLU A 94 6.66 16.08 -12.68
CA GLU A 94 7.59 16.28 -13.79
C GLU A 94 8.05 17.73 -13.88
N ASP A 95 7.14 18.70 -13.71
CA ASP A 95 7.48 20.14 -13.67
C ASP A 95 8.35 20.50 -12.46
N ALA A 96 8.02 19.99 -11.26
CA ALA A 96 8.80 20.21 -10.04
C ALA A 96 10.22 19.63 -10.15
N ILE A 97 10.38 18.43 -10.71
CA ILE A 97 11.69 17.83 -10.99
C ILE A 97 12.49 18.72 -11.95
N GLN A 98 11.87 19.26 -13.01
CA GLN A 98 12.57 20.15 -13.93
C GLN A 98 12.96 21.48 -13.27
N LYS A 99 12.12 22.03 -12.39
CA LYS A 99 12.44 23.23 -11.61
C LYS A 99 13.61 22.99 -10.68
N PHE A 100 13.61 21.86 -9.95
CA PHE A 100 14.74 21.43 -9.14
C PHE A 100 16.02 21.31 -9.99
N LYS A 101 15.96 20.64 -11.13
CA LYS A 101 17.14 20.52 -12.01
C LYS A 101 17.64 21.86 -12.55
N SER A 102 16.72 22.79 -12.78
CA SER A 102 17.07 24.14 -13.21
C SER A 102 17.72 24.93 -12.07
N SER A 103 17.34 24.68 -10.81
CA SER A 103 17.92 25.32 -9.63
C SER A 103 19.38 24.90 -9.40
N LEU A 104 19.83 23.77 -9.96
CA LEU A 104 21.24 23.36 -9.96
C LEU A 104 22.12 24.16 -10.95
N ILE A 105 21.53 24.97 -11.82
CA ILE A 105 22.23 25.72 -12.86
C ILE A 105 22.13 27.21 -12.54
N GLN A 106 23.30 27.86 -12.42
CA GLN A 106 23.37 29.30 -12.22
C GLN A 106 22.66 30.06 -13.37
N PRO A 107 21.71 30.97 -13.06
CA PRO A 107 21.07 31.82 -14.06
C PRO A 107 22.04 32.75 -14.79
N GLU A 108 21.80 33.03 -16.08
CA GLU A 108 22.69 33.86 -16.92
C GLU A 108 22.86 35.31 -16.39
N ASP A 109 21.88 35.81 -15.66
CA ASP A 109 21.88 37.15 -15.07
C ASP A 109 22.46 37.21 -13.65
N TYR A 110 22.84 36.06 -13.07
CA TYR A 110 23.43 36.00 -11.73
C TYR A 110 24.79 36.71 -11.68
N GLY A 111 24.90 37.77 -10.86
CA GLY A 111 26.11 38.59 -10.72
C GLY A 111 26.33 39.64 -11.81
N SER A 112 25.49 39.70 -12.84
CA SER A 112 25.62 40.65 -13.96
C SER A 112 25.33 42.12 -13.59
N GLY A 113 24.81 42.38 -12.38
CA GLY A 113 24.44 43.71 -11.89
C GLY A 113 25.35 44.30 -10.80
N SER A 114 26.24 43.51 -10.20
CA SER A 114 27.08 43.94 -9.08
C SER A 114 28.52 44.13 -9.55
N GLY A 115 28.93 45.37 -9.81
CA GLY A 115 30.32 45.73 -10.09
C GLY A 115 31.27 45.59 -8.89
N ASP A 116 30.92 44.73 -7.92
CA ASP A 116 31.64 44.50 -6.67
C ASP A 116 32.25 43.08 -6.64
N GLU A 117 33.46 42.97 -6.10
CA GLU A 117 34.20 41.71 -5.88
C GLU A 117 33.55 40.76 -4.86
N SER A 118 32.34 41.06 -4.37
CA SER A 118 31.64 40.31 -3.32
C SER A 118 30.41 39.55 -3.82
N VAL A 119 30.45 39.01 -5.05
CA VAL A 119 29.40 38.11 -5.52
C VAL A 119 29.57 36.77 -4.81
N ILE A 120 28.59 36.45 -3.97
CA ILE A 120 28.49 35.14 -3.32
C ILE A 120 28.34 34.08 -4.43
N PRO A 121 29.00 32.92 -4.34
CA PRO A 121 28.76 31.83 -5.28
C PRO A 121 27.27 31.43 -5.29
N TYR A 122 26.69 31.14 -6.46
CA TYR A 122 25.28 30.72 -6.56
C TYR A 122 25.00 29.46 -5.74
N SER A 123 25.96 28.54 -5.64
CA SER A 123 25.89 27.35 -4.77
C SER A 123 25.63 27.67 -3.31
N ASP A 124 26.04 28.86 -2.85
CA ASP A 124 25.92 29.29 -1.46
C ASP A 124 24.62 30.08 -1.23
N THR A 125 23.75 30.19 -2.25
CA THR A 125 22.43 30.81 -2.15
C THR A 125 21.34 29.78 -1.91
N ASP A 126 20.22 30.23 -1.33
CA ASP A 126 19.02 29.42 -1.10
C ASP A 126 18.32 28.98 -2.39
N ASP A 127 18.62 29.64 -3.51
CA ASP A 127 18.11 29.27 -4.83
C ASP A 127 18.79 28.01 -5.42
N TYR A 128 19.97 27.62 -4.92
CA TYR A 128 20.68 26.43 -5.42
C TYR A 128 20.19 25.15 -4.74
N ALA A 129 19.88 24.13 -5.54
CA ALA A 129 19.32 22.87 -5.07
C ALA A 129 18.01 23.01 -4.28
N ASP A 130 17.23 24.06 -4.58
CA ASP A 130 15.93 24.32 -3.94
C ASP A 130 14.94 23.15 -4.15
N PHE A 131 14.62 22.46 -3.05
CA PHE A 131 13.73 21.30 -3.01
C PHE A 131 12.27 21.68 -2.69
N THR A 132 12.00 22.94 -2.30
CA THR A 132 10.69 23.41 -1.81
C THR A 132 9.55 23.09 -2.78
N VAL A 133 9.78 23.26 -4.08
CA VAL A 133 8.75 22.99 -5.11
C VAL A 133 8.34 21.51 -5.15
N LEU A 134 9.25 20.59 -4.85
CA LEU A 134 8.93 19.17 -4.77
C LEU A 134 8.16 18.85 -3.50
N GLU A 135 8.53 19.46 -2.37
CA GLU A 135 7.80 19.33 -1.11
C GLU A 135 6.35 19.78 -1.24
N ASP A 136 6.13 20.96 -1.82
CA ASP A 136 4.79 21.51 -2.06
C ASP A 136 3.90 20.52 -2.84
N VAL A 137 4.44 19.92 -3.92
CA VAL A 137 3.71 18.94 -4.73
C VAL A 137 3.42 17.65 -3.95
N ILE A 138 4.33 17.21 -3.10
CA ILE A 138 4.16 16.02 -2.25
C ILE A 138 3.09 16.27 -1.19
N GLU A 139 3.14 17.42 -0.51
CA GLU A 139 2.15 17.82 0.50
C GLU A 139 0.76 17.96 -0.10
N ASP A 140 0.63 18.64 -1.24
CA ASP A 140 -0.63 18.78 -1.96
C ASP A 140 -1.20 17.40 -2.34
N ALA A 141 -0.36 16.50 -2.85
CA ALA A 141 -0.76 15.15 -3.21
C ALA A 141 -1.23 14.33 -1.99
N LEU A 142 -0.52 14.42 -0.87
CA LEU A 142 -0.92 13.76 0.39
C LEU A 142 -2.24 14.32 0.91
N GLY A 143 -2.45 15.64 0.83
CA GLY A 143 -3.72 16.29 1.18
C GLY A 143 -4.88 15.83 0.29
N GLU A 144 -4.64 15.65 -1.02
CA GLU A 144 -5.63 15.09 -1.94
C GLU A 144 -5.98 13.63 -1.61
N VAL A 145 -4.97 12.80 -1.33
CA VAL A 145 -5.14 11.40 -0.90
C VAL A 145 -5.99 11.35 0.38
N GLU A 146 -5.62 12.14 1.39
CA GLU A 146 -6.34 12.19 2.66
C GLU A 146 -7.81 12.61 2.46
N SER A 147 -8.04 13.66 1.67
CA SER A 147 -9.38 14.14 1.35
C SER A 147 -10.25 13.07 0.69
N LEU A 148 -9.72 12.36 -0.32
CA LEU A 148 -10.43 11.26 -0.99
C LEU A 148 -10.76 10.12 -0.04
N LEU A 149 -9.83 9.76 0.85
CA LEU A 149 -9.98 8.61 1.73
C LEU A 149 -10.89 8.90 2.93
N ILE A 150 -10.77 10.07 3.57
CA ILE A 150 -11.60 10.46 4.71
C ILE A 150 -13.06 10.68 4.26
N THR A 151 -13.26 11.43 3.17
CA THR A 151 -14.60 11.73 2.62
C THR A 151 -15.34 10.46 2.24
N ASN A 152 -14.61 9.42 1.83
CA ASN A 152 -15.19 8.16 1.39
C ASN A 152 -14.98 7.01 2.39
N SER A 153 -14.68 7.30 3.66
CA SER A 153 -14.35 6.28 4.68
C SER A 153 -15.39 5.14 4.79
N ALA A 154 -14.91 3.93 5.08
CA ALA A 154 -15.74 2.74 5.20
C ALA A 154 -16.77 2.85 6.34
N THR A 155 -16.47 3.60 7.41
CA THR A 155 -17.34 3.73 8.59
C THR A 155 -18.33 4.89 8.55
N GLN A 156 -18.39 5.69 7.48
CA GLN A 156 -19.30 6.83 7.38
C GLN A 156 -20.77 6.40 7.21
N SER A 157 -21.40 6.05 8.34
CA SER A 157 -22.85 5.93 8.48
C SER A 157 -23.45 7.32 8.70
N ARG A 158 -24.06 7.87 7.65
CA ARG A 158 -25.00 9.02 7.61
C ARG A 158 -25.12 9.84 8.91
N GLY A 159 -24.37 10.93 8.99
CA GLY A 159 -24.50 11.98 10.02
C GLY A 159 -23.80 13.26 9.57
N VAL A 160 -24.59 14.28 9.25
CA VAL A 160 -24.21 15.58 8.66
C VAL A 160 -23.16 16.33 9.50
N VAL A 161 -22.14 16.93 8.88
CA VAL A 161 -21.84 18.39 8.80
C VAL A 161 -20.42 18.59 8.28
N SER A 162 -20.33 19.29 7.15
CA SER A 162 -19.16 20.01 6.63
C SER A 162 -18.41 20.75 7.74
N MET A 163 -17.22 20.28 8.11
CA MET A 163 -16.24 21.10 8.83
C MET A 163 -15.18 21.59 7.86
N LYS A 164 -15.06 22.92 7.81
CA LYS A 164 -14.04 23.67 7.09
C LYS A 164 -12.66 23.12 7.44
N SER A 165 -11.88 22.83 6.41
CA SER A 165 -10.43 22.66 6.44
C SER A 165 -9.79 23.86 7.14
N SER A 166 -9.20 23.59 8.29
CA SER A 166 -8.20 24.47 8.92
C SER A 166 -6.89 23.72 8.82
N SER A 167 -6.03 24.21 7.94
CA SER A 167 -4.61 23.88 7.86
C SER A 167 -3.97 24.02 9.23
N VAL A 168 -3.39 22.94 9.74
CA VAL A 168 -2.52 22.95 10.93
C VAL A 168 -1.18 22.38 10.50
N SER A 169 -0.21 23.28 10.40
CA SER A 169 1.22 23.01 10.34
C SER A 169 1.60 22.12 11.52
N ILE A 170 2.21 20.96 11.23
CA ILE A 170 2.75 20.07 12.25
C ILE A 170 4.13 20.63 12.65
N HIS A 171 4.14 21.44 13.70
CA HIS A 171 5.35 21.74 14.45
C HIS A 171 5.30 20.96 15.77
N ALA A 172 6.32 20.14 15.99
CA ALA A 172 6.48 19.29 17.14
C ALA A 172 6.50 20.10 18.45
N GLN A 173 5.74 19.67 19.46
CA GLN A 173 6.11 19.91 20.84
C GLN A 173 5.53 18.88 21.81
N GLU A 174 6.42 18.28 22.58
CA GLU A 174 6.20 17.34 23.67
C GLU A 174 5.24 17.90 24.73
N SER A 175 4.35 17.05 25.26
CA SER A 175 4.14 16.95 26.71
C SER A 175 3.34 15.71 27.10
N PHE A 176 4.01 14.85 27.87
CA PHE A 176 3.44 13.88 28.80
C PHE A 176 2.55 14.57 29.84
N VAL A 177 1.42 13.98 30.23
CA VAL A 177 1.13 13.55 31.63
C VAL A 177 0.06 12.45 31.63
N ASP A 178 0.37 11.40 32.40
CA ASP A 178 -0.44 10.29 32.91
C ASP A 178 -1.96 10.47 33.08
N SER A 179 -2.69 9.38 32.79
CA SER A 179 -3.74 8.91 33.71
C SER A 179 -3.95 7.39 33.67
N LYS A 180 -3.76 6.83 34.85
CA LYS A 180 -3.80 5.42 35.25
C LYS A 180 -5.21 4.80 35.15
N PHE A 181 -5.20 3.52 34.79
CA PHE A 181 -5.93 2.39 35.40
C PHE A 181 -7.22 2.66 36.19
N SER A 182 -8.30 1.97 35.81
CA SER A 182 -9.16 1.26 36.75
C SER A 182 -9.84 0.07 36.07
N GLU A 183 -9.49 -1.13 36.53
CA GLU A 183 -10.27 -2.35 36.42
C GLU A 183 -11.64 -2.18 37.07
N SER A 184 -12.69 -2.78 36.51
CA SER A 184 -13.68 -3.45 37.34
C SER A 184 -14.31 -4.63 36.60
N SER A 185 -14.18 -5.78 37.24
CA SER A 185 -14.88 -7.02 36.96
C SER A 185 -16.35 -6.90 37.40
N ASN A 186 -17.27 -7.55 36.69
CA ASN A 186 -18.30 -8.37 37.36
C ASN A 186 -19.09 -9.24 36.38
N ASP A 187 -19.16 -10.51 36.78
CA ASP A 187 -20.08 -11.58 36.40
C ASP A 187 -21.55 -11.16 36.33
N SER A 188 -22.31 -11.78 35.40
CA SER A 188 -23.29 -12.82 35.77
C SER A 188 -24.17 -13.26 34.61
N ARG A 189 -24.27 -14.59 34.47
CA ARG A 189 -25.28 -15.37 33.72
C ARG A 189 -26.72 -14.99 34.09
N SER A 190 -27.64 -15.07 33.12
CA SER A 190 -28.87 -15.86 33.32
C SER A 190 -29.57 -16.24 32.00
N TYR A 191 -30.38 -17.29 32.11
CA TYR A 191 -30.88 -18.21 31.09
C TYR A 191 -32.30 -17.87 30.60
N SER A 192 -32.61 -18.35 29.39
CA SER A 192 -33.92 -18.80 28.84
C SER A 192 -35.14 -17.86 28.82
N PHE A 193 -35.85 -17.81 27.69
CA PHE A 193 -37.13 -18.55 27.50
C PHE A 193 -37.64 -18.39 26.05
N LEU A 194 -38.10 -19.51 25.47
CA LEU A 194 -38.83 -19.57 24.19
C LEU A 194 -40.28 -19.12 24.40
N HIS A 195 -40.84 -18.39 23.44
CA HIS A 195 -42.28 -18.44 23.20
C HIS A 195 -42.58 -18.19 21.71
N GLU A 196 -42.96 -19.27 21.02
CA GLU A 196 -43.77 -19.20 19.81
C GLU A 196 -45.16 -18.64 20.16
N SER A 197 -45.71 -17.84 19.27
CA SER A 197 -47.16 -17.65 19.11
C SER A 197 -47.44 -17.13 17.71
N GLU A 198 -47.89 -18.02 16.84
CA GLU A 198 -48.64 -17.66 15.64
C GLU A 198 -49.99 -17.06 16.03
N SER A 199 -50.42 -15.96 15.39
CA SER A 199 -51.85 -15.72 15.11
C SER A 199 -52.07 -14.57 14.12
N SER A 200 -52.63 -14.94 12.98
CA SER A 200 -53.69 -14.24 12.24
C SER A 200 -53.41 -12.93 11.48
N LYS A 201 -53.33 -13.10 10.16
CA LYS A 201 -54.11 -12.42 9.10
C LYS A 201 -54.86 -11.15 9.52
N ASP A 202 -54.44 -10.01 8.98
CA ASP A 202 -55.23 -9.14 8.08
C ASP A 202 -54.55 -7.77 7.95
N GLN A 203 -53.90 -7.52 6.82
CA GLN A 203 -53.83 -6.22 6.11
C GLN A 203 -52.91 -6.33 4.90
N ALA A 204 -53.47 -6.88 3.81
CA ALA A 204 -52.94 -6.71 2.47
C ALA A 204 -53.51 -5.42 1.87
N ALA A 205 -52.89 -4.26 2.15
CA ALA A 205 -53.12 -3.02 1.39
C ALA A 205 -52.12 -1.89 1.73
N ALA A 206 -50.81 -2.14 1.69
CA ALA A 206 -49.80 -1.06 1.57
C ALA A 206 -48.39 -1.66 1.41
N ARG A 207 -48.12 -2.35 0.29
CA ARG A 207 -46.74 -2.65 -0.12
C ARG A 207 -46.54 -2.16 -1.54
N LYS A 208 -46.44 -0.84 -1.68
CA LYS A 208 -45.85 -0.18 -2.84
C LYS A 208 -45.04 0.98 -2.30
N ARG A 209 -43.74 0.97 -2.64
CA ARG A 209 -42.69 1.95 -2.32
C ARG A 209 -41.98 1.71 -1.00
N ASP A 210 -40.97 0.84 -1.04
CA ASP A 210 -39.68 1.15 -0.40
C ASP A 210 -38.54 0.26 -0.95
N CYS A 211 -38.41 0.18 -2.28
CA CYS A 211 -37.28 -0.52 -2.92
C CYS A 211 -36.31 0.45 -3.62
N GLY A 212 -36.53 1.77 -3.51
CA GLY A 212 -35.66 2.80 -4.10
C GLY A 212 -34.41 3.06 -3.28
N ASP A 213 -34.56 3.15 -1.95
CA ASP A 213 -33.46 3.49 -1.02
C ASP A 213 -32.32 2.47 -1.00
N SER A 214 -32.61 1.18 -1.21
CA SER A 214 -31.58 0.14 -1.21
C SER A 214 -30.67 0.20 -2.44
N ALA A 215 -31.22 0.54 -3.62
CA ALA A 215 -30.44 0.60 -4.85
C ALA A 215 -29.61 1.89 -4.94
N GLU A 216 -30.10 3.00 -4.39
CA GLU A 216 -29.34 4.24 -4.29
C GLU A 216 -28.19 4.13 -3.28
N MET A 217 -28.43 3.50 -2.13
CA MET A 217 -27.39 3.24 -1.13
C MET A 217 -26.27 2.32 -1.66
N GLU A 218 -26.61 1.30 -2.45
CA GLU A 218 -25.62 0.41 -3.06
C GLU A 218 -24.75 1.15 -4.09
N LYS A 219 -25.35 2.04 -4.89
CA LYS A 219 -24.60 2.92 -5.82
C LYS A 219 -23.68 3.89 -5.09
N GLU A 220 -24.16 4.51 -4.01
CA GLU A 220 -23.34 5.42 -3.21
C GLU A 220 -22.15 4.69 -2.57
N ASN A 221 -22.37 3.50 -2.01
CA ASN A 221 -21.30 2.67 -1.46
C ASN A 221 -20.29 2.24 -2.54
N GLN A 222 -20.76 1.92 -3.74
CA GLN A 222 -19.90 1.60 -4.86
C GLN A 222 -19.07 2.80 -5.31
N GLN A 223 -19.66 4.00 -5.37
CA GLN A 223 -18.91 5.22 -5.68
C GLN A 223 -17.83 5.48 -4.63
N ARG A 224 -18.16 5.37 -3.34
CA ARG A 224 -17.16 5.55 -2.26
C ARG A 224 -16.01 4.55 -2.37
N ARG A 225 -16.28 3.30 -2.76
CA ARG A 225 -15.23 2.29 -3.03
C ARG A 225 -14.33 2.72 -4.18
N VAL A 226 -14.91 3.20 -5.28
CA VAL A 226 -14.14 3.70 -6.44
C VAL A 226 -13.26 4.88 -6.03
N GLU A 227 -13.80 5.86 -5.31
CA GLU A 227 -13.01 7.01 -4.85
C GLU A 227 -11.91 6.64 -3.85
N ARG A 228 -12.17 5.71 -2.92
CA ARG A 228 -11.11 5.19 -2.03
C ARG A 228 -10.01 4.49 -2.83
N ARG A 229 -10.39 3.67 -3.81
CA ARG A 229 -9.43 2.99 -4.68
C ARG A 229 -8.59 3.99 -5.47
N ARG A 230 -9.20 5.07 -5.97
CA ARG A 230 -8.49 6.19 -6.62
C ARG A 230 -7.49 6.85 -5.67
N GLY A 231 -7.88 7.15 -4.43
CA GLY A 231 -6.97 7.70 -3.42
C GLY A 231 -5.77 6.79 -3.15
N LEU A 232 -5.98 5.47 -3.06
CA LEU A 232 -4.90 4.49 -2.85
C LEU A 232 -3.98 4.35 -4.07
N LEU A 233 -4.52 4.45 -5.28
CA LEU A 233 -3.73 4.47 -6.52
C LEU A 233 -2.92 5.76 -6.66
N LEU A 234 -3.47 6.91 -6.23
CA LEU A 234 -2.75 8.17 -6.17
C LEU A 234 -1.58 8.08 -5.18
N LEU A 235 -1.82 7.51 -3.98
CA LEU A 235 -0.77 7.26 -2.99
C LEU A 235 0.30 6.29 -3.51
N LEU A 236 -0.10 5.26 -4.26
CA LEU A 236 0.83 4.33 -4.91
C LEU A 236 1.74 5.06 -5.90
N VAL A 237 1.17 5.91 -6.77
CA VAL A 237 1.95 6.70 -7.73
C VAL A 237 2.90 7.65 -7.00
N LEU A 238 2.41 8.35 -5.98
CA LEU A 238 3.25 9.22 -5.14
C LEU A 238 4.41 8.45 -4.52
N SER A 239 4.17 7.25 -4.00
CA SER A 239 5.21 6.39 -3.41
C SER A 239 6.29 6.01 -4.43
N LEU A 240 5.92 5.80 -5.69
CA LEU A 240 6.88 5.50 -6.77
C LEU A 240 7.75 6.72 -7.12
N TYR A 241 7.18 7.93 -7.14
CA TYR A 241 7.93 9.16 -7.36
C TYR A 241 8.90 9.44 -6.21
N VAL A 242 8.37 9.45 -4.97
CA VAL A 242 9.14 9.78 -3.77
C VAL A 242 10.20 8.70 -3.48
N GLY A 243 9.89 7.42 -3.73
CA GLY A 243 10.85 6.32 -3.60
C GLY A 243 12.03 6.40 -4.58
N ARG A 244 11.90 7.16 -5.68
CA ARG A 244 12.94 7.35 -6.70
C ARG A 244 13.39 8.81 -6.80
N ILE A 245 13.03 9.67 -5.84
CA ILE A 245 13.21 11.11 -5.98
C ILE A 245 14.67 11.52 -6.18
N GLU A 246 15.60 10.86 -5.51
CA GLU A 246 17.05 11.10 -5.66
C GLU A 246 17.55 10.75 -7.07
N GLU A 247 17.06 9.65 -7.65
CA GLU A 247 17.38 9.23 -9.02
C GLU A 247 16.77 10.21 -10.02
N LEU A 248 15.50 10.57 -9.83
CA LEU A 248 14.77 11.47 -10.72
C LEU A 248 15.37 12.88 -10.72
N CYS A 249 15.83 13.34 -9.55
CA CYS A 249 16.44 14.65 -9.35
C CYS A 249 17.95 14.67 -9.63
N SER A 250 18.55 13.54 -10.02
CA SER A 250 19.99 13.45 -10.33
C SER A 250 20.88 13.87 -9.15
N PHE A 251 20.57 13.46 -7.91
CA PHE A 251 21.38 13.85 -6.73
C PHE A 251 22.86 13.49 -6.87
N ALA A 252 23.18 12.42 -7.59
CA ALA A 252 24.55 12.02 -7.89
C ALA A 252 25.34 13.02 -8.75
N GLU A 253 24.67 13.96 -9.42
CA GLU A 253 25.30 15.01 -10.24
C GLU A 253 25.63 16.28 -9.44
N ILE A 254 25.12 16.41 -8.21
CA ILE A 254 25.41 17.53 -7.31
C ILE A 254 26.85 17.39 -6.82
N SER A 255 27.67 18.42 -7.06
CA SER A 255 29.12 18.35 -6.86
C SER A 255 29.54 18.37 -5.39
N ASP A 256 28.82 19.13 -4.55
CA ASP A 256 29.01 19.12 -3.10
C ASP A 256 27.95 18.23 -2.44
N GLN A 257 28.40 17.35 -1.54
CA GLN A 257 27.51 16.46 -0.80
C GLN A 257 26.76 17.19 0.31
N SER A 258 27.23 18.36 0.77
CA SER A 258 26.48 19.17 1.73
C SER A 258 25.21 19.78 1.15
N ASP A 259 25.16 19.93 -0.17
CA ASP A 259 24.08 20.64 -0.88
C ASP A 259 23.06 19.64 -1.46
N VAL A 260 23.29 18.34 -1.28
CA VAL A 260 22.32 17.31 -1.66
C VAL A 260 21.18 17.37 -0.64
N PRO A 261 19.92 17.61 -1.07
CA PRO A 261 18.77 17.70 -0.17
C PRO A 261 18.28 16.30 0.20
N SER A 262 19.17 15.46 0.75
CA SER A 262 18.85 14.10 1.15
C SER A 262 17.93 14.07 2.37
N ALA A 263 18.09 15.04 3.29
CA ALA A 263 17.24 15.17 4.46
C ALA A 263 15.79 15.48 4.07
N ASP A 264 15.59 16.40 3.12
CA ASP A 264 14.28 16.79 2.63
C ASP A 264 13.62 15.65 1.85
N ALA A 265 14.41 14.92 1.04
CA ALA A 265 13.94 13.70 0.37
C ALA A 265 13.55 12.59 1.36
N ASP A 266 14.28 12.45 2.48
CA ASP A 266 13.95 11.53 3.57
C ASP A 266 12.65 11.94 4.28
N GLU A 267 12.48 13.23 4.59
CA GLU A 267 11.25 13.76 5.22
C GLU A 267 10.02 13.56 4.34
N ALA A 268 10.17 13.79 3.03
CA ALA A 268 9.13 13.49 2.06
C ALA A 268 8.78 11.99 2.01
N ARG A 269 9.78 11.10 2.04
CA ARG A 269 9.57 9.64 2.15
C ARG A 269 8.82 9.29 3.42
N ASP A 270 9.25 9.82 4.55
CA ASP A 270 8.66 9.56 5.86
C ASP A 270 7.19 10.01 5.90
N SER A 271 6.85 11.14 5.28
CA SER A 271 5.47 11.62 5.18
C SER A 271 4.55 10.62 4.44
N VAL A 272 5.04 10.05 3.33
CA VAL A 272 4.31 9.00 2.58
C VAL A 272 4.22 7.70 3.38
N VAL A 273 5.29 7.32 4.09
CA VAL A 273 5.31 6.15 4.98
C VAL A 273 4.28 6.30 6.10
N VAL A 274 4.22 7.45 6.75
CA VAL A 274 3.24 7.75 7.81
C VAL A 274 1.81 7.63 7.29
N MET A 275 1.54 8.10 6.07
CA MET A 275 0.22 7.94 5.44
C MET A 275 -0.14 6.46 5.24
N TRP A 276 0.76 5.65 4.66
CA TRP A 276 0.55 4.21 4.51
C TRP A 276 0.31 3.51 5.84
N GLN A 277 1.15 3.80 6.84
CA GLN A 277 1.02 3.22 8.17
C GLN A 277 -0.31 3.59 8.83
N SER A 278 -0.75 4.84 8.69
CA SER A 278 -2.06 5.28 9.18
C SER A 278 -3.19 4.48 8.54
N LEU A 279 -3.17 4.33 7.21
CA LEU A 279 -4.21 3.62 6.46
C LEU A 279 -4.23 2.11 6.72
N LEU A 280 -3.06 1.49 6.86
CA LEU A 280 -2.93 0.05 7.07
C LEU A 280 -3.15 -0.36 8.53
N ASN A 281 -3.10 0.59 9.48
CA ASN A 281 -3.36 0.31 10.90
C ASN A 281 -4.72 0.83 11.38
N ASP A 282 -5.29 1.89 10.78
CA ASP A 282 -6.62 2.38 11.12
C ASP A 282 -7.72 1.54 10.44
N SER A 283 -8.69 1.12 11.23
CA SER A 283 -9.83 0.30 10.78
C SER A 283 -11.00 1.11 10.24
N LYS A 284 -10.95 2.44 10.31
CA LYS A 284 -12.08 3.32 9.97
C LYS A 284 -12.14 3.71 8.50
N ILE A 285 -10.99 3.83 7.85
CA ILE A 285 -10.87 4.36 6.49
C ILE A 285 -11.09 3.24 5.46
N LEU A 286 -10.35 2.14 5.59
CA LEU A 286 -10.39 0.99 4.70
C LEU A 286 -11.21 -0.15 5.28
N THR A 287 -11.96 -0.84 4.42
CA THR A 287 -12.53 -2.14 4.77
C THR A 287 -11.41 -3.16 5.04
N GLU A 288 -11.72 -4.23 5.77
CA GLU A 288 -10.72 -5.27 6.08
C GLU A 288 -10.14 -5.94 4.83
N ASP A 289 -10.97 -6.12 3.79
CA ASP A 289 -10.51 -6.72 2.54
C ASP A 289 -9.63 -5.78 1.73
N GLU A 290 -10.00 -4.49 1.63
CA GLU A 290 -9.14 -3.46 1.02
C GLU A 290 -7.81 -3.36 1.77
N ARG A 291 -7.82 -3.32 3.11
CA ARG A 291 -6.60 -3.24 3.91
C ARG A 291 -5.68 -4.43 3.68
N ARG A 292 -6.23 -5.65 3.61
CA ARG A 292 -5.45 -6.86 3.34
C ARG A 292 -4.85 -6.85 1.93
N GLU A 293 -5.64 -6.43 0.94
CA GLU A 293 -5.19 -6.27 -0.44
C GLU A 293 -4.02 -5.28 -0.51
N TRP A 294 -4.19 -4.09 0.05
CA TRP A 294 -3.18 -3.03 -0.02
C TRP A 294 -1.96 -3.31 0.84
N ALA A 295 -2.10 -3.95 2.00
CA ALA A 295 -0.95 -4.42 2.78
C ALA A 295 -0.10 -5.41 1.97
N ASN A 296 -0.75 -6.32 1.21
CA ASN A 296 -0.03 -7.25 0.34
C ASN A 296 0.62 -6.55 -0.86
N ILE A 297 -0.04 -5.55 -1.45
CA ILE A 297 0.53 -4.76 -2.56
C ILE A 297 1.76 -3.99 -2.07
N VAL A 298 1.65 -3.27 -0.96
CA VAL A 298 2.75 -2.47 -0.39
C VAL A 298 3.94 -3.36 -0.04
N SER A 299 3.72 -4.50 0.64
CA SER A 299 4.82 -5.42 0.99
C SER A 299 5.45 -6.11 -0.23
N THR A 300 4.67 -6.42 -1.26
CA THR A 300 5.17 -7.14 -2.44
C THR A 300 5.92 -6.23 -3.41
N TYR A 301 5.44 -4.99 -3.61
CA TYR A 301 5.95 -4.12 -4.69
C TYR A 301 6.70 -2.88 -4.22
N LEU A 302 6.35 -2.33 -3.05
CA LEU A 302 7.04 -1.14 -2.51
C LEU A 302 8.15 -1.53 -1.54
N GLY A 303 7.88 -2.51 -0.67
CA GLY A 303 8.82 -2.97 0.35
C GLY A 303 9.17 -1.88 1.37
N SER A 304 10.31 -2.05 2.04
CA SER A 304 10.81 -1.09 3.02
C SER A 304 11.21 0.23 2.34
N PRO A 305 10.88 1.41 2.92
CA PRO A 305 10.30 1.63 4.25
C PRO A 305 8.75 1.58 4.34
N PHE A 306 8.05 1.47 3.22
CA PHE A 306 6.59 1.63 3.15
C PHE A 306 5.79 0.49 3.78
N ASP A 307 6.37 -0.72 3.86
CA ASP A 307 5.74 -1.91 4.44
C ASP A 307 6.05 -2.14 5.93
N THR A 308 6.99 -1.35 6.48
CA THR A 308 7.53 -1.59 7.81
C THR A 308 6.74 -0.78 8.82
N PRO A 309 6.09 -1.42 9.83
CA PRO A 309 5.45 -0.68 10.90
C PRO A 309 6.52 0.11 11.65
N PRO A 310 6.21 1.32 12.15
CA PRO A 310 7.18 2.10 12.90
C PRO A 310 7.57 1.23 14.10
N LEU A 311 8.88 1.08 14.34
CA LEU A 311 9.37 0.44 15.54
C LEU A 311 8.70 1.18 16.70
N ARG A 312 7.68 0.56 17.32
CA ARG A 312 7.16 1.05 18.59
C ARG A 312 8.39 1.10 19.47
N SER A 313 8.88 2.30 19.75
CA SER A 313 9.94 2.52 20.71
C SER A 313 9.43 1.87 21.99
N ILE A 314 9.98 0.68 22.28
CA ILE A 314 9.82 0.05 23.57
C ILE A 314 10.65 0.93 24.49
N ILE A 315 10.04 1.98 25.01
CA ILE A 315 10.53 2.82 26.11
C ILE A 315 9.44 2.81 27.17
#